data_AF-A0A955X6F6-F1
#
_entry.id   AF-A0A955X6F6-F1
#
_cell.length_a   1.000
_cell.length_b   1.000
_cell.length_c   1.000
_cell.angle_alpha   90.00
_cell.angle_beta   90.00
_cell.angle_gamma   90.00
#
_symmetry.space_group_name_H-M   'P 1'
#
loop_
_entity.id
_entity.type
_entity.pdbx_description
1 polymer ?
#
loop_
_entity_poly.entity_id
_entity_poly.type
_entity_poly.pdbx_seq_one_letter_code
_entity_poly.pdbx_strand_id
1 'polypeptide(L)'
;MTALDALTPLFSAHARAERLMDARLDADRGEGPLSPEDEAWLESHLASCPRCRGAFEDRSRLVQGLLREPPLMAPEGFADRVLARAQQEVTQRPAVALHEEPRHWGQWLMAGAAVAATVL
;
A
#
# COMPACT_ATOMS: atom_id res chain seq x y z
N MET A 1 -6.31 24.86 -20.68
CA MET A 1 -5.95 23.45 -20.91
C MET A 1 -4.58 23.45 -21.56
N THR A 2 -3.56 23.07 -20.80
CA THR A 2 -2.15 23.19 -21.22
C THR A 2 -1.68 21.89 -21.88
N ALA A 3 -0.56 21.93 -22.61
CA ALA A 3 0.05 20.73 -23.22
C ALA A 3 0.42 19.66 -22.17
N LEU A 4 0.70 20.06 -20.93
CA LEU A 4 0.96 19.15 -19.81
C LEU A 4 -0.31 18.38 -19.40
N ASP A 5 -1.48 19.03 -19.37
CA ASP A 5 -2.77 18.39 -19.01
C ASP A 5 -3.13 17.24 -19.97
N ALA A 6 -2.78 17.37 -21.26
CA ALA A 6 -3.04 16.36 -22.28
C ALA A 6 -2.14 15.11 -22.15
N LEU A 7 -0.97 15.24 -21.51
CA LEU A 7 0.00 14.14 -21.39
C LEU A 7 -0.11 13.39 -20.06
N THR A 8 -0.64 14.03 -19.01
CA THR A 8 -0.90 13.41 -17.70
C THR A 8 -1.56 12.02 -17.75
N PRO A 9 -2.64 11.78 -18.55
CA PRO A 9 -3.25 10.45 -18.62
C PRO A 9 -2.35 9.37 -19.25
N LEU A 10 -1.44 9.75 -20.15
CA LEU A 10 -0.47 8.82 -20.74
C LEU A 10 0.61 8.45 -19.72
N PHE A 11 1.09 9.41 -18.94
CA PHE A 11 2.05 9.13 -17.87
C PHE A 11 1.41 8.30 -16.74
N SER A 12 0.14 8.53 -16.41
CA SER A 12 -0.57 7.72 -15.41
C SER A 12 -0.84 6.30 -15.89
N ALA A 13 -1.11 6.09 -17.18
CA ALA A 13 -1.23 4.76 -17.78
C ALA A 13 0.09 3.98 -17.69
N HIS A 14 1.22 4.58 -18.10
CA HIS A 14 2.51 3.90 -18.00
C HIS A 14 2.91 3.61 -16.55
N ALA A 15 2.68 4.55 -15.63
CA ALA A 15 2.95 4.31 -14.20
C ALA A 15 2.05 3.20 -13.62
N ARG A 16 0.79 3.09 -14.08
CA ARG A 16 -0.08 1.96 -13.72
C ARG A 16 0.45 0.65 -14.29
N ALA A 17 0.86 0.63 -15.55
CA ALA A 17 1.45 -0.55 -16.18
C ALA A 17 2.69 -1.03 -15.43
N GLU A 18 3.58 -0.12 -15.01
CA GLU A 18 4.76 -0.47 -14.21
C GLU A 18 4.39 -1.17 -12.90
N ARG A 19 3.46 -0.60 -12.13
CA ARG A 19 3.00 -1.23 -10.88
C ARG A 19 2.34 -2.59 -11.10
N LEU A 20 1.54 -2.74 -12.16
CA LEU A 20 0.84 -3.99 -12.43
C LEU A 20 1.75 -5.08 -13.00
N MET A 21 2.79 -4.70 -13.75
CA MET A 21 3.83 -5.65 -14.18
C MET A 21 4.57 -6.26 -12.98
N ASP A 22 4.91 -5.44 -11.98
CA ASP A 22 5.55 -5.93 -10.76
C ASP A 22 4.57 -6.79 -9.94
N ALA A 23 3.34 -6.30 -9.73
CA ALA A 23 2.30 -7.05 -9.01
C ALA A 23 1.95 -8.40 -9.69
N ARG A 24 2.03 -8.47 -11.02
CA ARG A 24 1.88 -9.72 -11.76
C ARG A 24 2.97 -10.71 -11.42
N LEU A 25 4.23 -10.27 -11.46
CA LEU A 25 5.37 -11.12 -11.16
C LEU A 25 5.34 -11.60 -9.71
N ASP A 26 4.81 -10.79 -8.79
CA ASP A 26 4.61 -11.15 -7.39
C ASP A 26 3.49 -12.22 -7.27
N ALA A 27 2.35 -12.00 -7.93
CA ALA A 27 1.26 -12.98 -7.97
C ALA A 27 1.71 -14.34 -8.56
N ASP A 28 2.53 -14.34 -9.60
CA ASP A 28 3.11 -15.56 -10.19
C ASP A 28 4.02 -16.32 -9.20
N ARG A 29 4.63 -15.61 -8.23
CA ARG A 29 5.42 -16.20 -7.12
C ARG A 29 4.56 -16.58 -5.90
N GLY A 30 3.25 -16.32 -5.94
CA GLY A 30 2.36 -16.49 -4.79
C GLY A 30 2.46 -15.36 -3.76
N GLU A 31 3.08 -14.24 -4.12
CA GLU A 31 3.25 -13.06 -3.28
C GLU A 31 2.13 -12.04 -3.56
N GLY A 32 0.97 -12.25 -2.95
CA GLY A 32 -0.15 -11.32 -3.04
C GLY A 32 -1.00 -11.47 -4.32
N PRO A 33 -2.29 -11.10 -4.27
CA PRO A 33 -3.20 -11.31 -5.39
C PRO A 33 -3.17 -10.15 -6.39
N LEU A 34 -3.22 -10.47 -7.69
CA LEU A 34 -3.57 -9.54 -8.75
C LEU A 34 -5.05 -9.69 -9.10
N SER A 35 -5.79 -8.57 -9.16
CA SER A 35 -7.22 -8.61 -9.46
C SER A 35 -7.46 -8.97 -10.94
N PRO A 36 -8.56 -9.68 -11.29
CA PRO A 36 -8.89 -9.96 -12.70
C PRO A 36 -9.14 -8.72 -13.57
N GLU A 37 -9.51 -7.59 -12.96
CA GLU A 37 -9.67 -6.33 -13.68
C GLU A 37 -8.31 -5.72 -14.05
N ASP A 38 -7.37 -5.69 -13.09
CA ASP A 38 -6.02 -5.18 -13.33
C ASP A 38 -5.24 -6.06 -14.30
N GLU A 39 -5.43 -7.37 -14.18
CA GLU A 39 -4.99 -8.39 -15.13
C GLU A 39 -5.37 -8.02 -16.58
N ALA A 40 -6.67 -7.90 -16.84
CA ALA A 40 -7.20 -7.63 -18.17
C ALA A 40 -6.78 -6.24 -18.68
N TRP A 41 -6.74 -5.25 -17.80
CA TRP A 41 -6.25 -3.91 -18.13
C TRP A 41 -4.78 -3.95 -18.56
N LEU A 42 -3.92 -4.66 -17.82
CA LEU A 42 -2.50 -4.78 -18.12
C LEU A 42 -2.28 -5.50 -19.44
N GLU A 43 -2.98 -6.62 -19.68
CA GLU A 43 -2.89 -7.37 -20.93
C GLU A 43 -3.25 -6.49 -22.15
N SER A 44 -4.34 -5.73 -22.06
CA SER A 44 -4.76 -4.78 -23.09
C SER A 44 -3.70 -3.69 -23.34
N HIS A 45 -3.08 -3.17 -22.28
CA HIS A 45 -2.01 -2.20 -22.41
C HIS A 45 -0.75 -2.80 -23.06
N LEU A 46 -0.31 -3.99 -22.64
CA LEU A 46 0.87 -4.65 -23.23
C LEU A 46 0.63 -5.03 -24.70
N ALA A 47 -0.61 -5.40 -25.06
CA ALA A 47 -1.01 -5.68 -26.44
C ALA A 47 -0.88 -4.45 -27.37
N SER A 48 -1.04 -3.23 -26.83
CA SER A 48 -0.99 -1.99 -27.60
C SER A 48 0.33 -1.21 -27.46
N CYS A 49 1.08 -1.39 -26.37
CA CYS A 49 2.29 -0.63 -26.07
C CYS A 49 3.56 -1.50 -26.16
N PRO A 50 4.36 -1.40 -27.25
CA PRO A 50 5.57 -2.21 -27.42
C PRO A 50 6.66 -1.89 -26.38
N ARG A 51 6.72 -0.64 -25.89
CA ARG A 51 7.67 -0.24 -24.84
C ARG A 51 7.41 -0.99 -23.54
N CYS A 52 6.16 -1.00 -23.07
CA CYS A 52 5.82 -1.71 -21.84
C CYS A 52 5.93 -3.22 -22.01
N ARG A 53 5.63 -3.75 -23.20
CA ARG A 53 5.86 -5.17 -23.50
C ARG A 53 7.33 -5.56 -23.36
N GLY A 54 8.24 -4.83 -24.02
CA GLY A 54 9.68 -5.09 -23.89
C GLY A 54 10.17 -4.95 -22.45
N ALA A 55 9.69 -3.92 -21.74
CA ALA A 55 10.03 -3.74 -20.33
C ALA A 55 9.51 -4.89 -19.44
N PHE A 56 8.35 -5.47 -19.75
CA PHE A 56 7.85 -6.66 -19.05
C PHE A 56 8.73 -7.87 -19.34
N GLU A 57 9.05 -8.13 -20.61
CA GLU A 57 9.92 -9.24 -21.03
C GLU A 57 11.31 -9.18 -20.38
N ASP A 58 11.89 -7.98 -20.24
CA ASP A 58 13.14 -7.76 -19.52
C ASP A 58 13.00 -8.08 -18.03
N ARG A 59 11.97 -7.57 -17.36
CA ARG A 59 11.68 -7.85 -15.94
C ARG A 59 11.47 -9.35 -15.70
N SER A 60 10.64 -10.01 -16.52
CA SER A 60 10.38 -11.44 -16.41
C SER A 60 11.67 -12.25 -16.56
N ARG A 61 12.56 -11.89 -17.50
CA ARG A 61 13.87 -12.56 -17.63
C ARG A 61 14.74 -12.39 -16.38
N LEU A 62 14.77 -11.20 -15.79
CA LEU A 62 15.53 -10.95 -14.56
C LEU A 62 14.98 -11.78 -13.39
N VAL A 63 13.67 -11.76 -13.16
CA VAL A 63 13.04 -12.54 -12.08
C VAL A 63 13.28 -14.04 -12.29
N GLN A 64 13.08 -14.55 -13.50
CA GLN A 64 13.34 -15.96 -13.81
C GLN A 64 14.82 -16.34 -13.67
N GLY A 65 15.74 -15.41 -13.94
CA GLY A 65 17.16 -15.59 -13.68
C GLY A 65 17.45 -15.74 -12.19
N LEU A 66 16.90 -14.85 -11.37
CA LEU A 66 17.07 -14.89 -9.91
C LEU A 66 16.47 -16.14 -9.27
N LEU A 67 15.32 -16.61 -9.76
CA LEU A 67 14.67 -17.83 -9.25
C LEU A 67 15.45 -19.12 -9.55
N ARG A 68 16.38 -19.10 -10.50
CA ARG A 68 17.25 -20.26 -10.80
C ARG A 68 18.44 -20.36 -9.85
N GLU A 69 18.76 -19.27 -9.13
CA GLU A 69 19.82 -19.31 -8.14
C GLU A 69 19.40 -20.16 -6.94
N PRO A 70 20.32 -20.95 -6.38
CA PRO A 70 20.02 -21.78 -5.23
C PRO A 70 19.62 -20.91 -4.03
N PRO A 71 18.60 -21.30 -3.25
CA PRO A 71 18.20 -20.55 -2.08
C PRO A 71 19.34 -20.52 -1.06
N LEU A 72 19.60 -19.34 -0.50
CA LEU A 72 20.54 -19.21 0.62
C LEU A 72 19.91 -19.81 1.87
N MET A 73 20.55 -20.83 2.41
CA MET A 73 20.15 -21.41 3.68
C MET A 73 20.53 -20.47 4.82
N ALA A 74 19.59 -20.17 5.70
CA ALA A 74 19.87 -19.40 6.90
C ALA A 74 20.90 -20.16 7.78
N PRO A 75 21.86 -19.46 8.40
CA PRO A 75 22.79 -20.09 9.33
C PRO A 75 22.05 -20.77 10.49
N GLU A 76 22.69 -21.78 11.08
CA GLU A 76 22.16 -22.46 12.25
C GLU A 76 21.86 -21.47 13.40
N GLY A 77 20.72 -21.67 14.07
CA GLY A 77 20.21 -20.81 15.15
C GLY A 77 19.82 -19.39 14.71
N PHE A 78 19.77 -19.07 13.41
CA PHE A 78 19.35 -17.75 12.94
C PHE A 78 17.93 -17.40 13.40
N ALA A 79 16.98 -18.31 13.20
CA ALA A 79 15.58 -18.09 13.58
C ALA A 79 15.44 -17.82 15.08
N ASP A 80 16.12 -18.62 15.92
CA ASP A 80 16.08 -18.46 17.38
C ASP A 80 16.63 -17.10 17.82
N ARG A 81 17.75 -16.65 17.23
CA ARG A 81 18.33 -15.34 17.54
C ARG A 81 17.40 -14.19 17.13
N VAL A 82 16.77 -14.29 15.96
CA VAL A 82 15.78 -13.30 15.49
C VAL A 82 14.58 -13.24 16.43
N LEU A 83 14.02 -14.40 16.80
CA LEU A 83 12.87 -14.48 17.69
C LEU A 83 13.19 -13.97 19.10
N ALA A 84 14.34 -14.33 19.67
CA ALA A 84 14.76 -13.85 20.97
C ALA A 84 14.88 -12.31 21.00
N ARG A 85 15.43 -11.71 19.94
CA ARG A 85 15.55 -10.25 19.84
C ARG A 85 14.18 -9.56 19.66
N ALA A 86 13.32 -10.09 18.80
CA ALA A 86 11.98 -9.54 18.58
C ALA A 86 11.15 -9.50 19.89
N GLN A 87 11.25 -10.55 20.71
CA GLN A 87 10.57 -10.61 22.02
C GLN A 87 11.10 -9.56 23.00
N GLN A 88 12.41 -9.28 23.00
CA GLN A 88 13.00 -8.23 23.83
C GLN A 88 12.48 -6.84 23.41
N GLU A 89 12.38 -6.56 22.11
CA GLU A 89 11.90 -5.27 21.59
C GLU A 89 10.40 -5.05 21.87
N VAL A 90 9.57 -6.09 21.76
CA VAL A 90 8.14 -6.01 22.15
C VAL A 90 7.99 -5.69 23.63
N THR A 91 8.83 -6.29 24.47
CA THR A 91 8.81 -6.06 25.92
C THR A 91 9.25 -4.63 26.29
N GLN A 92 10.07 -3.99 25.46
CA GLN A 92 10.62 -2.66 25.70
C GLN A 92 9.78 -1.52 25.11
N ARG A 93 8.78 -1.82 24.27
CA ARG A 93 7.94 -0.80 23.64
C ARG A 93 6.93 -0.27 24.66
N PRO A 94 6.99 1.02 25.06
CA PRO A 94 6.04 1.57 26.01
C PRO A 94 4.62 1.45 25.45
N ALA A 95 3.67 1.05 26.30
CA ALA A 95 2.27 1.02 25.94
C ALA A 95 1.84 2.43 25.52
N VAL A 96 1.39 2.56 24.27
CA VAL A 96 0.80 3.81 23.79
C VAL A 96 -0.50 3.99 24.56
N ALA A 97 -0.50 4.90 25.54
CA ALA A 97 -1.72 5.28 26.22
C ALA A 97 -2.64 5.95 25.19
N LEU A 98 -3.77 5.32 24.91
CA LEU A 98 -4.83 5.96 24.14
C LEU A 98 -5.34 7.13 24.98
N HIS A 99 -5.14 8.36 24.51
CA HIS A 99 -5.69 9.54 25.16
C HIS A 99 -7.22 9.46 25.11
N GLU A 100 -7.85 9.32 26.27
CA GLU A 100 -9.30 9.45 26.38
C GLU A 100 -9.69 10.92 26.19
N GLU A 101 -10.39 11.22 25.10
CA GLU A 101 -10.88 12.57 24.80
C GLU A 101 -11.74 13.12 25.97
N PRO A 102 -11.47 14.35 26.45
CA PRO A 102 -12.18 14.89 27.60
C PRO A 102 -13.66 15.20 27.27
N ARG A 103 -14.57 14.47 27.92
CA ARG A 103 -16.05 14.55 27.82
C ARG A 103 -16.70 15.92 28.17
N HIS A 104 -15.96 16.99 28.43
CA HIS A 104 -16.53 18.23 29.01
C HIS A 104 -16.96 19.32 28.00
N TRP A 105 -16.76 19.14 26.69
CA TRP A 105 -17.15 20.15 25.69
C TRP A 105 -18.67 20.30 25.47
N GLY A 106 -19.50 19.41 26.01
CA GLY A 106 -20.97 19.44 25.85
C GLY A 106 -21.76 20.17 26.94
N GLN A 107 -21.11 20.66 28.01
CA GLN A 107 -21.83 21.13 29.21
C GLN A 107 -22.40 22.57 29.10
N TRP A 108 -22.02 23.35 28.07
CA TRP A 108 -22.45 24.75 27.92
C TRP A 108 -23.67 24.96 27.01
N LEU A 109 -24.24 23.90 26.41
CA LEU A 109 -25.41 24.04 25.51
C LEU A 109 -26.76 24.11 26.21
N MET A 110 -26.85 23.95 27.54
CA MET A 110 -28.13 23.95 28.27
C MET A 110 -28.42 25.24 29.07
N ALA A 111 -27.59 26.29 28.95
CA ALA A 111 -27.77 27.54 29.69
C ALA A 111 -28.57 28.65 28.96
N GLY A 112 -29.35 28.30 27.93
CA GLY A 112 -30.00 29.27 27.05
C GLY A 112 -31.48 29.02 26.80
N ALA A 113 -32.31 28.83 27.83
CA ALA A 113 -33.77 28.80 27.67
C ALA A 113 -34.51 29.24 28.94
N ALA A 114 -34.56 30.55 29.21
CA ALA A 114 -35.67 31.19 29.95
C ALA A 114 -35.44 32.70 30.15
N VAL A 115 -35.74 33.54 29.15
CA VAL A 115 -36.30 34.89 29.39
C VAL A 115 -37.26 35.22 28.24
N ALA A 116 -38.50 34.78 28.36
CA ALA A 116 -39.63 35.38 27.67
C ALA A 116 -40.73 35.60 28.71
N ALA A 117 -41.30 36.82 28.69
CA ALA A 117 -42.42 37.30 29.48
C ALA A 117 -42.14 37.92 30.88
N THR A 118 -41.83 39.22 30.88
CA THR A 118 -42.41 40.24 31.79
C THR A 118 -42.23 41.61 31.12
N VAL A 119 -43.14 42.58 31.08
CA VAL A 119 -44.56 42.76 31.42
C VAL A 119 -44.97 44.04 30.63
N LEU A 120 -46.23 44.09 30.24
CA LEU A 120 -46.93 45.20 29.59
C LEU A 120 -47.28 46.30 30.61
#